data_AF-A0A414M0Z4-F1
#
_entry.id   AF-A0A414M0Z4-F1
#
_cell.length_a   1.000
_cell.length_b   1.000
_cell.length_c   1.000
_cell.angle_alpha   90.00
_cell.angle_beta   90.00
_cell.angle_gamma   90.00
#
_symmetry.space_group_name_H-M   'P 1'
#
loop_
_entity.id
_entity.type
_entity.pdbx_description
1 polymer ?
#
loop_
_entity_poly.entity_id
_entity_poly.type
_entity_poly.pdbx_seq_one_letter_code
_entity_poly.pdbx_strand_id
1 'polypeptide(L)' 'MRKCKLIIEKIIASFILCGCLLLESTALVSASECGLYGVQILHLVSQPINCSVSVGSQARFAVKAEGTG' A
#
# COMPACT_ATOMS: atom_id res chain seq x y z
N MET A 1 -34.66 -9.87 41.50
CA MET A 1 -34.78 -9.48 40.07
C MET A 1 -33.74 -8.44 39.60
N ARG A 2 -33.30 -7.45 40.41
CA ARG A 2 -32.29 -6.45 39.97
C ARG A 2 -30.90 -7.02 39.63
N LYS A 3 -30.43 -8.05 40.37
CA LYS A 3 -29.12 -8.67 40.14
C LYS A 3 -29.02 -9.36 38.77
N CYS A 4 -30.08 -10.04 38.34
CA CYS A 4 -30.13 -10.71 37.03
C CYS A 4 -30.12 -9.69 35.88
N LYS A 5 -30.80 -8.55 36.04
CA LYS A 5 -30.80 -7.47 35.04
C LYS A 5 -29.40 -6.91 34.78
N LEU A 6 -28.64 -6.65 35.85
CA LEU A 6 -27.27 -6.13 35.74
C LEU A 6 -26.31 -7.12 35.07
N ILE A 7 -26.49 -8.42 35.30
CA ILE A 7 -25.67 -9.48 34.69
C ILE A 7 -25.95 -9.55 33.19
N ILE A 8 -27.22 -9.49 32.79
CA ILE A 8 -27.63 -9.51 31.37
C ILE A 8 -27.08 -8.29 30.62
N GLU A 9 -27.15 -7.10 31.21
CA GLU A 9 -26.61 -5.88 30.58
C GLU A 9 -25.09 -5.94 30.36
N LYS A 10 -24.33 -6.51 31.31
CA LYS A 10 -22.88 -6.72 31.16
C LYS A 10 -22.54 -7.71 30.05
N ILE A 11 -23.31 -8.78 29.93
CA ILE A 11 -23.12 -9.79 28.88
C ILE A 11 -23.35 -9.16 27.49
N ILE A 12 -24.44 -8.41 27.34
CA ILE A 12 -24.76 -7.71 26.07
C ILE A 12 -23.64 -6.74 25.68
N ALA A 13 -23.16 -5.92 26.63
CA ALA A 13 -22.06 -4.99 26.37
C ALA A 13 -20.77 -5.70 25.93
N SER A 14 -20.45 -6.86 26.53
CA SER A 14 -19.29 -7.67 26.17
C SER A 14 -19.40 -8.24 24.75
N PHE A 15 -20.59 -8.69 24.34
CA PHE A 15 -20.81 -9.20 22.99
C PHE A 15 -20.71 -8.10 21.93
N ILE A 16 -21.26 -6.91 22.21
CA ILE A 16 -21.16 -5.74 21.31
C ILE A 16 -19.70 -5.34 21.12
N LEU A 17 -18.93 -5.21 22.22
CA LEU A 17 -17.51 -4.85 22.14
C LEU A 17 -16.69 -5.88 21.35
N CYS A 18 -16.92 -7.17 21.58
CA CYS A 18 -16.26 -8.24 20.83
C CYS A 18 -16.58 -8.17 19.33
N GLY A 19 -17.85 -7.94 18.97
CA GLY A 19 -18.27 -7.76 17.57
C GLY A 19 -17.61 -6.57 16.89
N CYS A 20 -17.51 -5.43 17.58
CA CYS A 20 -16.83 -4.24 17.06
C CYS A 20 -15.34 -4.48 16.80
N LEU A 21 -14.63 -5.11 17.75
CA LEU A 21 -13.20 -5.39 17.62
C LEU A 21 -12.88 -6.38 16.48
N LEU A 22 -13.75 -7.38 16.28
CA LEU A 22 -13.61 -8.32 15.17
C LEU A 22 -13.85 -7.65 13.80
N LEU A 23 -14.83 -6.74 13.73
CA LEU A 23 -15.11 -5.99 12.50
C LEU A 23 -13.95 -5.05 12.12
N GLU A 24 -13.39 -4.33 13.09
CA GLU A 24 -12.22 -3.46 12.86
C GLU A 24 -10.98 -4.26 12.41
N SER A 25 -10.75 -5.42 13.01
CA SER A 25 -9.63 -6.30 12.63
C SER A 25 -9.74 -6.79 11.18
N THR A 26 -10.97 -7.12 10.74
CA THR A 26 -11.21 -7.60 9.36
C THR A 26 -11.04 -6.47 8.34
N ALA A 27 -11.47 -5.25 8.68
CA ALA A 27 -11.25 -4.07 7.83
C ALA A 27 -9.78 -3.69 7.73
N LEU A 28 -9.00 -3.86 8.82
CA LEU A 28 -7.57 -3.55 8.83
C LEU A 28 -6.75 -4.55 8.00
N VAL A 29 -7.12 -5.84 8.02
CA VAL A 29 -6.48 -6.87 7.18
C VAL A 29 -6.75 -6.59 5.69
N SER A 30 -7.97 -6.17 5.33
CA SER A 30 -8.32 -5.80 3.95
C SER A 30 -7.52 -4.59 3.43
N ALA A 31 -7.17 -3.63 4.28
CA ALA A 31 -6.30 -2.51 3.91
C ALA A 31 -4.81 -2.90 3.81
N SER A 32 -4.37 -3.89 4.60
CA SER A 32 -2.98 -4.38 4.57
C SER A 32 -2.65 -5.22 3.33
N GLU A 33 -3.66 -5.82 2.69
CA GLU A 33 -3.50 -6.58 1.44
C GLU A 33 -3.43 -5.67 0.20
N CYS A 34 -3.73 -4.38 0.35
CA CYS A 34 -3.62 -3.36 -0.70
C CYS A 34 -2.20 -2.73 -0.80
N GLY A 35 -1.17 -3.48 -0.43
CA GLY A 35 0.23 -3.00 -0.40
C GLY A 35 1.21 -3.76 -1.31
N LEU A 36 0.75 -4.78 -2.04
CA LEU A 36 1.62 -5.74 -2.72
C LEU A 36 1.25 -6.03 -4.19
N TYR A 37 0.37 -5.22 -4.79
CA TYR A 37 0.29 -5.20 -6.25
C TYR A 37 1.57 -4.56 -6.78
N GLY A 38 2.45 -5.43 -7.29
CA GLY A 38 3.85 -5.17 -7.58
C GLY A 38 4.13 -3.76 -8.07
N VAL A 39 4.88 -3.01 -7.27
CA VAL A 39 5.60 -1.84 -7.77
C VAL A 39 6.45 -2.37 -8.92
N GLN A 40 6.05 -2.08 -10.15
CA GLN A 40 6.86 -2.36 -11.33
C GLN A 40 8.06 -1.43 -11.22
N ILE A 41 9.16 -1.95 -10.67
CA ILE A 41 10.37 -1.19 -10.40
C ILE A 41 11.03 -0.94 -11.74
N LEU A 42 10.97 0.31 -12.21
CA LEU A 42 11.75 0.77 -13.34
C LEU A 42 13.09 1.29 -12.81
N HIS A 43 14.18 0.64 -13.20
CA HIS A 43 15.54 0.94 -12.76
C HIS A 43 16.37 1.46 -13.94
N LEU A 44 16.85 2.71 -13.83
CA LEU A 44 17.76 3.28 -14.82
C LEU A 44 19.14 2.65 -14.65
N VAL A 45 19.61 1.92 -15.66
CA VAL A 45 20.90 1.21 -15.64
C VAL A 45 22.01 1.96 -16.36
N SER A 46 21.67 3.01 -17.10
CA SER A 46 22.70 3.89 -17.67
C SER A 46 22.27 5.36 -17.66
N GLN A 47 23.24 6.24 -17.47
CA GLN A 47 23.07 7.68 -17.67
C GLN A 47 23.54 8.08 -19.07
N PRO A 48 22.96 9.14 -19.66
CA PRO A 48 23.46 9.67 -20.90
C PRO A 48 24.84 10.30 -20.68
N ILE A 49 25.73 10.18 -21.66
CA ILE A 49 27.07 10.75 -21.60
C ILE A 49 27.13 12.11 -22.28
N ASN A 50 28.06 12.95 -21.82
CA ASN A 50 28.32 14.25 -22.45
C ASN A 50 28.72 14.05 -23.93
N CYS A 51 28.09 14.82 -24.83
CA CYS A 51 28.47 14.84 -26.24
C CYS A 51 28.59 16.28 -26.74
N SER A 52 29.54 16.52 -27.65
CA SER A 52 29.68 17.78 -28.38
C SER A 52 29.38 17.54 -29.86
N VAL A 53 28.56 18.39 -30.46
CA VAL A 53 28.20 18.33 -31.88
C VAL A 53 28.26 19.72 -32.49
N SER A 54 28.43 19.78 -33.81
CA SER A 54 28.44 21.03 -34.56
C SER A 54 27.08 21.73 -34.52
N VAL A 55 27.11 23.06 -34.58
CA VAL A 55 25.90 23.90 -34.68
C VAL A 55 25.09 23.50 -35.92
N GLY A 56 23.78 23.32 -35.73
CA GLY A 56 22.86 22.87 -36.78
C GLY A 56 22.77 21.34 -36.94
N SER A 57 23.58 20.57 -36.21
CA SER A 57 23.49 19.10 -36.19
C SER A 57 22.64 18.59 -35.04
N GLN A 58 22.12 17.37 -35.16
CA GLN A 58 21.32 16.72 -34.12
C GLN A 58 22.22 15.95 -33.14
N ALA A 59 22.15 16.29 -31.85
CA ALA A 59 22.72 15.48 -30.77
C ALA A 59 21.80 14.32 -30.41
N ARG A 60 22.37 13.15 -30.09
CA ARG A 60 21.61 11.96 -29.65
C ARG A 60 22.12 11.49 -28.31
N PHE A 61 21.19 11.27 -27.38
CA PHE A 61 21.46 10.73 -26.06
C PHE A 61 20.70 9.42 -25.89
N ALA A 62 21.33 8.44 -25.25
CA ALA A 62 20.72 7.14 -24.98
C ALA A 62 20.72 6.88 -23.47
N VAL A 63 19.62 6.32 -22.99
CA VAL A 63 19.41 5.89 -21.61
C VAL A 63 18.87 4.48 -21.67
N LYS A 64 19.40 3.60 -20.83
CA LYS A 64 18.91 2.23 -20.68
C LYS A 64 18.20 2.12 -19.35
N ALA A 65 16.99 1.56 -19.39
CA ALA A 65 16.20 1.21 -18.23
C ALA A 65 15.91 -0.29 -18.27
N GLU A 66 15.85 -0.90 -17.10
CA GLU A 66 15.46 -2.29 -16.90
C GLU A 66 14.31 -2.31 -15.89
N GLY A 67 13.38 -3.24 -16.05
CA GLY A 67 12.20 -3.32 -15.20
C GLY A 67 11.02 -3.91 -15.95
N THR A 68 10.04 -4.36 -15.19
CA THR A 68 8.83 -5.00 -15.72
C THR A 68 7.69 -3.99 -15.82
N GLY A 69 7.95 -2.79 -16.34
CA GLY A 69 6.97 -1.67 -16.42
C GLY A 69 5.60 -2.07 -16.93
#